data_AF-A0A3N6EV67-F1
#
_entry.id   AF-A0A3N6EV67-F1
#
_cell.length_a   1.000
_cell.length_b   1.000
_cell.length_c   1.000
_cell.angle_alpha   90.00
_cell.angle_beta   90.00
_cell.angle_gamma   90.00
#
_symmetry.space_group_name_H-M   'P 1'
#
loop_
_entity.id
_entity.type
_entity.pdbx_description
1 polymer ?
#
loop_
_entity_poly.entity_id
_entity_poly.type
_entity_poly.pdbx_seq_one_letter_code
_entity_poly.pdbx_strand_id
1 'polypeptide(L)'
;MLPHLVQNDGCTSYGPGHHVHWIHTKKCHQEPGQAVELLLTSGDIGADGWFQLRPAFDHAEELPKVWTHAPAALTELLTVHRGRVFWLPRWHALKLVDSAGRATALVNTGFEGGPLCATTAPDPRRTVGGTSYGL
;
A
#
# COMPACT_ATOMS: atom_id res chain seq x y z
N MET A 1 -15.43 7.89 -4.17
CA MET A 1 -14.72 6.61 -4.02
C MET A 1 -13.45 6.67 -4.86
N LEU A 2 -12.33 6.10 -4.39
CA LEU A 2 -11.13 5.96 -5.22
C LEU A 2 -11.41 4.91 -6.32
N PRO A 3 -11.09 5.18 -7.58
CA PRO A 3 -11.43 4.28 -8.69
C PRO A 3 -10.62 2.98 -8.67
N HIS A 4 -9.40 2.97 -8.11
CA HIS A 4 -8.57 1.77 -8.01
C HIS A 4 -8.06 1.57 -6.58
N LEU A 5 -8.74 0.69 -5.85
CA LEU A 5 -8.10 0.01 -4.72
C LEU A 5 -7.32 -1.15 -5.35
N VAL A 6 -6.02 -1.25 -5.07
CA VAL A 6 -5.29 -2.48 -5.38
C VAL A 6 -5.83 -3.54 -4.42
N GLN A 7 -6.88 -4.22 -4.88
CA GLN A 7 -7.42 -5.39 -4.22
C GLN A 7 -6.44 -6.53 -4.47
N ASN A 8 -6.23 -7.35 -3.46
CA ASN A 8 -5.41 -8.53 -3.59
C ASN A 8 -6.29 -9.75 -3.30
N ASP A 9 -6.35 -10.69 -4.24
CA ASP A 9 -7.14 -11.90 -4.05
C ASP A 9 -6.33 -12.86 -3.16
N GLY A 10 -6.78 -13.07 -1.93
CA GLY A 10 -6.26 -14.13 -1.05
C GLY A 10 -5.49 -13.68 0.21
N CYS A 11 -5.27 -12.39 0.46
CA CYS A 11 -4.78 -11.94 1.77
C CYS A 11 -5.94 -11.55 2.69
N THR A 12 -6.05 -12.23 3.84
CA THR A 12 -7.06 -11.92 4.87
C THR A 12 -6.53 -10.99 5.96
N SER A 13 -5.29 -10.51 5.83
CA SER A 13 -4.64 -9.63 6.80
C SER A 13 -4.86 -8.15 6.48
N TYR A 14 -5.25 -7.38 7.49
CA TYR A 14 -5.34 -5.93 7.46
C TYR A 14 -4.16 -5.33 8.25
N GLY A 15 -2.94 -5.53 7.75
CA GLY A 15 -1.70 -4.99 8.30
C GLY A 15 -0.97 -4.07 7.32
N PRO A 16 0.07 -3.34 7.76
CA PRO A 16 0.96 -2.58 6.88
C PRO A 16 1.46 -3.45 5.72
N GLY A 17 1.32 -2.96 4.48
CA GLY A 17 1.74 -3.69 3.28
C GLY A 17 0.71 -4.66 2.70
N HIS A 18 -0.43 -4.86 3.37
CA HIS A 18 -1.51 -5.75 2.93
C HIS A 18 -2.73 -4.97 2.40
N HIS A 19 -3.94 -5.50 2.56
CA HIS A 19 -5.14 -4.88 2.01
C HIS A 19 -5.39 -3.50 2.60
N VAL A 20 -5.79 -2.57 1.73
CA VAL A 20 -6.33 -1.30 2.16
C VAL A 20 -7.77 -1.52 2.62
N HIS A 21 -7.98 -1.53 3.94
CA HIS A 21 -9.33 -1.56 4.51
C HIS A 21 -10.06 -0.22 4.26
N TRP A 22 -11.39 -0.25 4.09
CA TRP A 22 -12.16 0.96 3.77
C TRP A 22 -12.05 2.06 4.84
N ILE A 23 -11.93 1.69 6.12
CA ILE A 23 -11.67 2.64 7.23
C ILE A 23 -10.31 3.32 7.04
N HIS A 24 -9.29 2.56 6.60
CA HIS A 24 -7.97 3.09 6.32
C HIS A 24 -8.05 4.15 5.22
N THR A 25 -8.73 3.84 4.11
CA THR A 25 -8.98 4.82 3.03
C THR A 25 -9.69 6.07 3.52
N LYS A 26 -10.76 5.91 4.31
CA LYS A 26 -11.52 7.03 4.87
C LYS A 26 -10.63 7.92 5.74
N LYS A 27 -9.83 7.32 6.61
CA LYS A 27 -8.96 8.04 7.54
C LYS A 27 -7.78 8.73 6.85
N CYS A 28 -7.14 8.09 5.86
CA CYS A 28 -6.15 8.74 4.99
C CYS A 28 -6.71 9.99 4.30
N HIS A 29 -7.99 9.98 3.93
CA HIS A 29 -8.62 11.13 3.30
C HIS A 29 -8.95 12.25 4.29
N GLN A 30 -9.47 11.90 5.47
CA GLN A 30 -9.87 12.87 6.50
C GLN A 30 -8.67 13.56 7.17
N GLU A 31 -7.62 12.80 7.42
CA GLU A 31 -6.46 13.22 8.22
C GLU A 31 -5.17 12.75 7.54
N PRO A 32 -4.83 13.24 6.34
CA PRO A 32 -3.71 12.71 5.55
C PRO A 32 -2.36 12.83 6.26
N GLY A 33 -2.21 13.81 7.15
CA GLY A 33 -0.92 14.16 7.74
C GLY A 33 0.03 14.75 6.70
N GLN A 34 1.33 14.62 6.94
CA GLN A 34 2.35 14.97 5.95
C GLN A 34 2.27 14.02 4.75
N ALA A 35 2.45 14.57 3.55
CA ALA A 35 2.58 13.81 2.32
C ALA A 35 3.92 14.14 1.68
N VAL A 36 4.71 13.11 1.35
CA VAL A 36 6.01 13.25 0.70
C VAL A 36 5.85 12.84 -0.76
N GLU A 37 6.09 13.76 -1.70
CA GLU A 37 6.07 13.43 -3.13
C GLU A 37 7.29 12.56 -3.48
N LEU A 38 7.09 11.53 -4.29
CA LEU A 38 8.10 10.52 -4.60
C LEU A 38 8.49 10.48 -6.09
N LEU A 39 9.74 10.13 -6.35
CA LEU A 39 10.18 9.55 -7.62
C LEU A 39 10.03 8.04 -7.55
N LEU A 40 8.85 7.53 -7.94
CA LEU A 40 8.54 6.10 -7.96
C LEU A 40 8.05 5.67 -9.33
N THR A 41 8.73 4.70 -9.92
CA THR A 41 8.40 4.10 -11.23
C THR A 41 8.17 2.60 -11.08
N SER A 42 7.59 1.97 -12.11
CA SER A 42 7.38 0.51 -12.11
C SER A 42 8.69 -0.29 -12.01
N GLY A 43 9.81 0.27 -12.46
CA GLY A 43 11.13 -0.37 -12.37
C GLY A 43 11.75 -0.36 -10.97
N ASP A 44 11.20 0.41 -10.04
CA ASP A 44 11.68 0.48 -8.66
C ASP A 44 11.12 -0.65 -7.78
N ILE A 45 10.08 -1.35 -8.25
CA ILE A 45 9.36 -2.36 -7.48
C ILE A 45 10.07 -3.71 -7.60
N GLY A 46 10.67 -4.17 -6.51
CA GLY A 46 11.26 -5.50 -6.42
C GLY A 46 10.19 -6.60 -6.56
N ALA A 47 10.57 -7.71 -7.20
CA ALA A 47 9.70 -8.88 -7.33
C ALA A 47 9.32 -9.50 -5.97
N ASP A 48 10.11 -9.23 -4.93
CA ASP A 48 9.87 -9.60 -3.53
C ASP A 48 8.92 -8.65 -2.78
N GLY A 49 8.42 -7.61 -3.45
CA GLY A 49 7.54 -6.61 -2.85
C GLY A 49 8.27 -5.41 -2.26
N TRP A 50 9.60 -5.46 -2.13
CA TRP A 50 10.36 -4.38 -1.50
C TRP A 50 10.76 -3.31 -2.51
N PHE A 51 10.76 -2.05 -2.06
CA PHE A 51 11.24 -0.91 -2.84
C PHE A 51 11.70 0.24 -1.95
N GLN A 52 12.65 1.03 -2.47
CA GLN A 52 13.19 2.18 -1.76
C GLN A 52 12.39 3.44 -2.09
N LEU A 53 11.95 4.17 -1.07
CA LEU A 53 11.33 5.47 -1.25
C LEU A 53 12.38 6.52 -1.60
N ARG A 54 12.12 7.34 -2.62
CA ARG A 54 12.96 8.44 -3.05
C ARG A 54 12.11 9.71 -3.15
N PRO A 55 12.42 10.79 -2.41
CA PRO A 55 11.66 12.01 -2.49
C PRO A 55 11.88 12.71 -3.85
N ALA A 56 10.86 13.38 -4.36
CA ALA A 56 10.93 14.16 -5.60
C ALA A 56 11.69 15.49 -5.45
N PHE A 57 11.83 15.98 -4.22
CA PHE A 57 12.50 17.21 -3.86
C PHE A 57 13.40 16.97 -2.65
N ASP A 58 14.21 17.96 -2.28
CA ASP A 58 15.06 17.88 -1.09
C ASP A 58 14.22 17.55 0.15
N HIS A 59 14.57 16.46 0.82
CA HIS A 59 13.96 16.00 2.05
C HIS A 59 15.05 15.81 3.09
N ALA A 60 14.84 16.32 4.30
CA ALA A 60 15.87 16.37 5.34
C ALA A 60 16.28 15.00 5.88
N GLU A 61 15.39 14.01 5.78
CA GLU A 61 15.59 12.67 6.33
C GLU A 61 15.60 11.61 5.23
N GLU A 62 16.39 10.56 5.42
CA GLU A 62 16.31 9.38 4.56
C GLU A 62 14.95 8.71 4.72
N LEU A 63 14.32 8.37 3.59
CA LEU A 63 13.03 7.68 3.60
C LEU A 63 13.23 6.18 3.80
N PRO A 64 12.31 5.49 4.49
CA PRO A 64 12.45 4.07 4.75
C PRO A 64 12.31 3.24 3.47
N LYS A 65 12.92 2.06 3.48
CA LYS A 65 12.58 0.98 2.56
C LYS A 65 11.23 0.39 2.96
N VAL A 66 10.34 0.19 1.99
CA VAL A 66 8.97 -0.26 2.24
C VAL A 66 8.61 -1.47 1.40
N TRP A 67 7.56 -2.17 1.81
CA TRP A 67 7.12 -3.41 1.21
C TRP A 67 5.64 -3.35 0.79
N THR A 68 5.29 -4.00 -0.31
CA THR A 68 3.91 -4.28 -0.68
C THR A 68 3.72 -5.77 -0.89
N HIS A 69 2.58 -6.29 -0.45
CA HIS A 69 2.18 -7.67 -0.70
C HIS A 69 1.80 -7.94 -2.16
N ALA A 70 1.48 -6.88 -2.92
CA ALA A 70 1.05 -6.98 -4.32
C ALA A 70 2.02 -6.27 -5.27
N PRO A 71 3.29 -6.71 -5.40
CA PRO A 71 4.28 -6.05 -6.25
C PRO A 71 3.82 -5.99 -7.70
N ALA A 72 3.32 -7.09 -8.27
CA ALA A 72 2.89 -7.14 -9.66
C ALA A 72 1.78 -6.13 -9.96
N ALA A 73 0.78 -6.01 -9.08
CA ALA A 73 -0.31 -5.06 -9.24
C ALA A 73 0.17 -3.61 -9.09
N LEU A 74 1.11 -3.34 -8.17
CA LEU A 74 1.73 -2.02 -8.05
C LEU A 74 2.55 -1.66 -9.30
N THR A 75 3.32 -2.62 -9.83
CA THR A 75 4.11 -2.45 -11.06
C THR A 75 3.22 -2.13 -12.25
N GLU A 76 2.11 -2.85 -12.44
CA GLU A 76 1.14 -2.58 -13.51
C GLU A 76 0.52 -1.19 -13.35
N LEU A 77 0.05 -0.86 -12.15
CA LEU A 77 -0.51 0.45 -11.83
C LEU A 77 0.46 1.58 -12.17
N LEU A 78 1.73 1.46 -11.76
CA LEU A 78 2.76 2.47 -12.03
C LEU A 78 3.14 2.57 -13.51
N THR A 79 3.05 1.47 -14.27
CA THR A 79 3.36 1.46 -15.71
C THR A 79 2.42 2.35 -16.51
N VAL A 80 1.15 2.39 -16.12
CA VAL A 80 0.11 3.20 -16.78
C VAL A 80 -0.13 4.55 -16.10
N HIS A 81 0.33 4.73 -14.87
CA HIS A 81 0.16 6.00 -14.13
C HIS A 81 0.95 7.13 -14.79
N ARG A 82 0.33 8.32 -14.86
CA ARG A 82 0.93 9.54 -15.45
C ARG A 82 0.89 10.74 -14.52
N GLY A 83 0.50 10.53 -13.26
CA GLY A 83 0.41 11.58 -12.27
C GLY A 83 1.45 11.44 -11.17
N ARG A 84 1.17 12.06 -10.02
CA ARG A 84 2.11 12.10 -8.89
C ARG A 84 1.87 10.93 -7.94
N VAL A 85 2.91 10.57 -7.19
CA VAL A 85 2.87 9.54 -6.16
C VAL A 85 3.31 10.17 -4.85
N PHE A 86 2.52 9.98 -3.80
CA PHE A 86 2.81 10.49 -2.47
C PHE A 86 2.93 9.36 -1.48
N TRP A 87 3.93 9.41 -0.60
CA TRP A 87 3.97 8.62 0.61
C TRP A 87 3.28 9.37 1.75
N LEU A 88 2.42 8.66 2.48
CA LEU A 88 1.73 9.12 3.67
C LEU A 88 2.36 8.41 4.89
N PRO A 89 3.33 9.02 5.60
CA PRO A 89 4.10 8.34 6.64
C PRO A 89 3.22 7.85 7.80
N ARG A 90 2.28 8.68 8.24
CA ARG A 90 1.32 8.36 9.32
C ARG A 90 0.52 7.10 9.05
N TRP A 91 0.26 6.81 7.78
CA TRP A 91 -0.64 5.76 7.34
C TRP A 91 0.10 4.60 6.68
N HIS A 92 1.42 4.72 6.50
CA HIS A 92 2.23 3.79 5.72
C HIS A 92 1.58 3.47 4.38
N ALA A 93 1.18 4.49 3.62
CA ALA A 93 0.45 4.30 2.36
C ALA A 93 1.02 5.12 1.20
N LEU A 94 0.98 4.55 0.00
CA LEU A 94 1.15 5.30 -1.25
C LEU A 94 -0.19 5.80 -1.74
N LYS A 95 -0.28 7.10 -2.00
CA LYS A 95 -1.42 7.75 -2.64
C LYS A 95 -1.01 8.18 -4.04
N LEU A 96 -1.67 7.64 -5.05
CA LEU A 96 -1.48 8.07 -6.44
C LEU A 96 -2.55 9.10 -6.78
N VAL A 97 -2.17 10.16 -7.48
CA VAL A 97 -3.10 11.18 -7.97
C VAL A 97 -2.87 11.46 -9.45
N ASP A 98 -3.93 11.78 -10.19
CA ASP A 98 -3.83 12.19 -11.59
C ASP A 98 -3.26 13.62 -11.75
N SER A 99 -3.16 14.08 -13.00
CA SER A 99 -2.69 15.44 -13.32
C SER A 99 -3.60 16.55 -12.76
N ALA A 100 -4.87 16.25 -12.49
CA ALA A 100 -5.80 17.17 -11.82
C ALA A 100 -5.75 17.08 -10.28
N GLY A 101 -4.84 16.27 -9.73
CA GLY A 101 -4.68 16.08 -8.29
C GLY A 101 -5.76 15.19 -7.64
N ARG A 102 -6.59 14.52 -8.44
CA ARG A 102 -7.61 13.59 -7.94
C ARG A 102 -6.94 12.26 -7.61
N ALA A 103 -7.25 11.71 -6.43
CA ALA A 103 -6.68 10.44 -6.01
C ALA A 103 -7.23 9.29 -6.87
N THR A 104 -6.32 8.54 -7.50
CA THR A 104 -6.62 7.43 -8.40
C THR A 104 -6.43 6.09 -7.72
N ALA A 105 -5.45 5.98 -6.81
CA ALA A 105 -5.21 4.77 -6.05
C ALA A 105 -4.65 5.04 -4.65
N LEU A 106 -4.84 4.05 -3.78
CA LEU A 106 -4.22 3.96 -2.46
C LEU A 106 -3.65 2.55 -2.28
N VAL A 107 -2.39 2.45 -1.86
CA VAL A 107 -1.67 1.19 -1.66
C VAL A 107 -1.10 1.20 -0.26
N ASN A 108 -1.39 0.17 0.54
CA ASN A 108 -0.80 0.03 1.86
C ASN A 108 0.64 -0.47 1.71
N THR A 109 1.54 0.02 2.56
CA THR A 109 2.96 -0.35 2.57
C THR A 109 3.38 -0.82 3.95
N GLY A 110 4.23 -1.84 3.99
CA GLY A 110 4.89 -2.34 5.18
C GLY A 110 6.25 -1.71 5.35
N PHE A 111 6.86 -1.90 6.50
CA PHE A 111 8.20 -1.41 6.84
C PHE A 111 9.11 -2.57 7.22
N GLU A 112 10.42 -2.35 7.14
CA GLU A 112 11.43 -3.33 7.56
C GLU A 112 11.24 -3.73 9.03
N GLY A 113 11.14 -5.04 9.29
CA GLY A 113 10.82 -5.58 10.61
C GLY A 113 9.32 -5.65 10.96
N GLY A 114 8.44 -5.17 10.09
CA GLY A 114 6.99 -5.38 10.19
C GLY A 114 6.59 -6.82 9.85
N PRO A 115 5.36 -7.25 10.25
CA PRO A 115 4.87 -8.57 9.88
C PRO A 115 4.78 -8.71 8.36
N LEU A 116 5.57 -9.61 7.79
CA LEU A 116 5.46 -9.99 6.38
C LEU A 116 4.30 -10.96 6.20
N CYS A 117 3.63 -10.91 5.05
CA CYS A 117 2.70 -11.96 4.70
C CYS A 117 3.46 -13.28 4.52
N ALA A 118 3.31 -14.20 5.47
CA ALA A 118 3.63 -15.59 5.22
C ALA A 118 2.51 -16.16 4.34
N THR A 119 2.72 -16.16 3.01
CA THR A 119 1.87 -16.88 2.06
C THR A 119 2.06 -18.38 2.22
N THR A 120 1.71 -18.95 3.37
CA THR A 120 1.19 -20.31 3.38
C THR A 120 -0.30 -20.14 3.32
N ALA A 121 -0.91 -20.51 2.19
CA ALA A 121 -2.36 -20.60 2.10
C ALA A 121 -2.87 -21.34 3.36
N PRO A 122 -3.89 -20.83 4.06
CA PRO A 122 -4.41 -21.54 5.22
C PRO A 122 -4.80 -22.94 4.79
N ASP A 123 -4.23 -23.97 5.44
CA ASP A 123 -4.61 -25.36 5.19
C ASP A 123 -6.13 -25.44 5.36
N PRO A 124 -6.90 -25.82 4.32
CA PRO A 124 -8.35 -25.92 4.41
C PRO A 124 -8.80 -26.92 5.47
N ARG A 125 -7.90 -27.76 6.00
CA ARG A 125 -8.17 -28.69 7.11
C ARG A 125 -8.03 -28.07 8.50
N ARG A 126 -7.51 -26.85 8.64
CA ARG A 126 -7.38 -26.16 9.93
C ARG A 126 -8.49 -25.15 10.11
N THR A 127 -9.71 -25.66 10.31
CA THR A 127 -10.83 -24.89 10.88
C THR A 127 -10.43 -24.51 12.30
N VAL A 128 -9.84 -23.32 12.47
CA VAL A 128 -9.79 -22.69 13.79
C VAL A 128 -11.19 -22.16 14.04
N GLY A 129 -11.87 -22.75 15.02
CA GLY A 129 -13.22 -22.39 15.43
C GLY A 129 -13.36 -20.89 15.59
N GLY A 130 -14.11 -20.28 14.68
CA GLY A 130 -14.51 -18.88 14.75
C GLY A 130 -15.86 -18.82 15.45
N THR A 131 -15.83 -18.40 16.71
CA THR A 131 -16.99 -17.97 17.48
C THR A 131 -17.79 -16.96 16.67
N SER A 132 -19.07 -17.25 16.44
CA SER A 132 -20.02 -16.30 15.88
C SER A 132 -20.18 -15.12 16.83
N TYR A 133 -19.73 -13.93 16.41
CA TYR A 133 -20.30 -12.69 16.89
C TYR A 133 -21.28 -12.22 15.82
N GLY A 134 -22.56 -12.45 16.10
CA GLY A 134 -23.63 -11.81 15.36
C GLY A 134 -23.64 -10.32 15.67
N LEU A 135 -23.78 -9.51 14.62
CA LEU A 135 -24.62 -8.31 14.53
C LEU A 135 -25.00 -8.15 13.05
#